data_AF-A0A973JRK4-F1
#
_entry.id   AF-A0A973JRK4-F1
#
_cell.length_a   1.000
_cell.length_b   1.000
_cell.length_c   1.000
_cell.angle_alpha   90.00
_cell.angle_beta   90.00
_cell.angle_gamma   90.00
#
_symmetry.space_group_name_H-M   'P 1'
#
loop_
_entity.id
_entity.type
_entity.pdbx_description
1 polymer ?
#
loop_
_entity_poly.entity_id
_entity_poly.type
_entity_poly.pdbx_seq_one_letter_code
_entity_poly.pdbx_strand_id
1 'polypeptide(L)'
;MKIDSYSFGRIVIDGKTFTSDVIIYPGRVDASWWRKEGHLLQLADLSEPLQAKPHVLVIGTGYAGVMRVPRETIDRIAGLGIEVTVERTSKAVGLYNELEGRRTVIAALHITC
;
A
#
# COMPACT_ATOMS: atom_id res chain seq x y z
N MET A 1 3.90 -5.98 11.95
CA MET A 1 3.20 -4.73 12.30
C MET A 1 1.73 -4.91 12.01
N LYS A 2 0.86 -4.34 12.82
CA LYS A 2 -0.59 -4.53 12.68
C LYS A 2 -1.27 -3.19 12.39
N ILE A 3 -2.15 -3.18 11.40
CA ILE A 3 -3.07 -2.05 11.20
C ILE A 3 -4.23 -2.25 12.17
N ASP A 4 -4.31 -1.41 13.20
CA ASP A 4 -5.33 -1.50 14.24
C ASP A 4 -6.69 -0.98 13.77
N SER A 5 -6.68 0.11 12.99
CA SER A 5 -7.90 0.69 12.44
C SER A 5 -7.63 1.57 11.22
N TYR A 6 -8.64 1.71 10.37
CA TYR A 6 -8.63 2.60 9.21
C TYR A 6 -10.00 3.28 9.07
N SER A 7 -9.98 4.58 8.79
CA SER A 7 -11.12 5.41 8.40
C SER A 7 -10.63 6.47 7.40
N PHE A 8 -11.55 7.17 6.72
CA PHE A 8 -11.18 8.22 5.77
C PHE A 8 -10.20 9.24 6.40
N GLY A 9 -9.04 9.41 5.79
CA GLY A 9 -7.97 10.33 6.22
C GLY A 9 -7.23 9.93 7.50
N ARG A 10 -7.46 8.72 8.04
CA ARG A 10 -6.83 8.29 9.29
C ARG A 10 -6.58 6.79 9.34
N ILE A 11 -5.34 6.40 9.62
CA ILE A 11 -4.95 5.01 9.83
C ILE A 11 -4.15 4.88 11.13
N VAL A 12 -4.37 3.80 11.89
CA VAL A 12 -3.62 3.48 13.12
C VAL A 12 -2.86 2.19 12.90
N ILE A 13 -1.54 2.24 13.11
CA ILE A 13 -0.62 1.12 12.91
C ILE A 13 0.23 0.98 14.17
N ASP A 14 0.19 -0.18 14.80
CA ASP A 14 0.85 -0.47 16.09
C ASP A 14 0.64 0.66 17.13
N GLY A 15 -0.61 1.12 17.25
CA GLY A 15 -1.04 2.19 18.15
C GLY A 15 -0.70 3.62 17.71
N LYS A 16 0.09 3.80 16.64
CA LYS A 16 0.47 5.12 16.12
C LYS A 16 -0.51 5.60 15.05
N THR A 17 -0.99 6.83 15.20
CA THR A 17 -1.92 7.45 14.24
C THR A 17 -1.15 8.15 13.11
N PHE A 18 -1.62 7.95 11.88
CA PHE A 18 -1.17 8.64 10.67
C PHE A 18 -2.37 9.27 9.97
N THR A 19 -2.16 10.45 9.38
CA THR A 19 -3.18 11.26 8.69
C THR A 19 -2.78 11.61 7.26
N SER A 20 -1.75 10.95 6.74
CA SER A 20 -1.29 11.00 5.36
C SER A 20 -1.20 9.57 4.81
N ASP A 21 -1.11 9.45 3.49
CA ASP A 21 -0.84 8.17 2.84
C ASP A 21 0.44 7.54 3.40
N VAL A 22 0.45 6.21 3.44
CA VAL A 22 1.56 5.45 4.04
C VAL A 22 2.02 4.32 3.14
N ILE A 23 3.32 4.05 3.18
CA ILE A 23 3.87 2.74 2.82
C ILE A 23 4.27 2.01 4.10
N ILE A 24 3.82 0.77 4.22
CA ILE A 24 4.08 -0.12 5.34
C ILE A 24 5.09 -1.18 4.89
N TYR A 25 6.28 -1.18 5.50
CA TYR A 25 7.35 -2.15 5.27
C TYR A 25 7.49 -3.08 6.47
N PRO A 26 8.17 -4.23 6.33
CA PRO A 26 8.60 -5.01 7.49
C PRO A 26 9.39 -4.13 8.49
N GLY A 27 8.79 -3.89 9.66
CA GLY A 27 9.40 -3.15 10.77
C GLY A 27 9.42 -1.62 10.68
N ARG A 28 8.85 -0.98 9.64
CA ARG A 28 8.73 0.49 9.58
C ARG A 28 7.55 0.97 8.74
N VAL A 29 7.09 2.18 9.04
CA VAL A 29 6.09 2.90 8.24
C VAL A 29 6.73 4.15 7.66
N ASP A 30 6.63 4.32 6.34
CA ASP A 30 6.93 5.58 5.64
C ASP A 30 5.63 6.36 5.47
N ALA A 31 5.51 7.48 6.20
CA ALA A 31 4.36 8.39 6.12
C ALA A 31 4.66 9.65 5.27
N SER A 32 5.84 9.71 4.66
CA SER A 32 6.27 10.78 3.75
C SER A 32 5.99 10.44 2.28
N TRP A 33 5.44 9.25 2.01
CA TRP A 33 5.14 8.80 0.68
C TRP A 33 4.19 9.76 -0.06
N TRP A 34 4.64 10.20 -1.23
CA TRP A 34 3.89 11.08 -2.11
C TRP A 34 3.97 10.58 -3.54
N ARG A 35 2.83 10.52 -4.20
CA ARG A 35 2.74 10.14 -5.62
C ARG A 35 3.02 11.36 -6.50
N LYS A 36 3.57 11.12 -7.69
CA LYS A 36 3.74 12.15 -8.71
C LYS A 36 2.41 12.78 -9.13
N GLU A 37 1.33 12.00 -9.13
CA GLU A 37 -0.03 12.45 -9.40
C GLU A 37 -1.00 11.84 -8.38
N GLY A 38 -1.89 12.66 -7.81
CA GLY A 38 -2.67 12.29 -6.61
C GLY A 38 -3.53 11.04 -6.75
N HIS A 39 -4.15 10.81 -7.91
CA HIS A 39 -5.05 9.69 -8.19
C HIS A 39 -4.49 8.72 -9.25
N LEU A 40 -3.18 8.74 -9.49
CA LEU A 40 -2.54 7.83 -10.42
C LEU A 40 -1.29 7.25 -9.76
N LEU A 41 -1.32 5.95 -9.48
CA LEU A 41 -0.15 5.25 -8.99
C LEU A 41 0.73 4.83 -10.16
N GLN A 42 1.96 5.33 -10.18
CA GLN A 42 2.97 5.01 -11.19
C GLN A 42 4.10 4.18 -10.57
N LEU A 43 4.85 3.48 -11.42
CA LEU A 43 6.05 2.75 -10.99
C LEU A 43 7.08 3.62 -10.27
N ALA A 44 7.22 4.88 -10.68
CA ALA A 44 8.14 5.82 -10.06
C ALA A 44 7.80 6.08 -8.57
N ASP A 45 6.52 5.97 -8.21
CA ASP A 45 6.03 6.16 -6.84
C ASP A 45 6.32 4.94 -5.95
N LEU A 46 6.81 3.84 -6.54
CA LEU A 46 7.05 2.55 -5.88
C LEU A 46 8.54 2.13 -5.94
N SER A 47 9.46 3.05 -6.18
CA SER A 47 10.88 2.73 -6.34
C SER A 47 11.47 1.96 -5.14
N GLU A 48 11.27 2.46 -3.91
CA GLU A 48 11.75 1.80 -2.69
C GLU A 48 11.00 0.48 -2.37
N PRO A 49 9.65 0.40 -2.43
CA PRO A 49 8.93 -0.87 -2.31
C PRO A 49 9.44 -1.97 -3.26
N LEU A 50 9.72 -1.62 -4.51
CA LEU A 50 10.17 -2.60 -5.51
C LEU A 50 11.61 -3.04 -5.30
N GLN A 51 12.48 -2.15 -4.80
CA GLN A 51 13.84 -2.52 -4.39
C GLN A 51 13.85 -3.48 -3.19
N ALA A 52 12.88 -3.34 -2.28
CA ALA A 52 12.73 -4.24 -1.14
C ALA A 52 12.26 -5.66 -1.53
N LYS A 53 11.78 -5.86 -2.77
CA LYS A 53 11.37 -7.16 -3.34
C LYS A 53 10.49 -7.99 -2.40
N PRO A 54 9.33 -7.46 -1.97
CA PRO A 54 8.40 -8.23 -1.16
C PRO A 54 7.84 -9.42 -1.95
N HIS A 55 7.36 -10.44 -1.25
CA HIS A 55 6.57 -11.50 -1.90
C HIS A 55 5.24 -10.94 -2.40
N VAL A 56 4.62 -10.04 -1.64
CA VAL A 56 3.33 -9.43 -1.96
C VAL A 56 3.40 -7.91 -1.78
N LEU A 57 2.94 -7.16 -2.78
CA LEU A 57 2.67 -5.73 -2.69
C LEU A 57 1.15 -5.50 -2.70
N VAL A 58 0.63 -5.00 -1.58
CA VAL A 58 -0.78 -4.63 -1.43
C VAL A 58 -0.94 -3.15 -1.74
N ILE A 59 -1.87 -2.80 -2.62
CA ILE A 59 -2.16 -1.42 -3.01
C ILE A 59 -3.59 -1.07 -2.57
N GLY A 60 -3.70 -0.08 -1.69
CA GLY A 60 -4.96 0.53 -1.27
C GLY A 60 -5.31 1.74 -2.12
N THR A 61 -6.42 1.70 -2.84
CA THR A 61 -6.82 2.74 -3.82
C THR A 61 -7.63 3.89 -3.25
N GLY A 62 -7.66 4.04 -1.93
CA GLY A 62 -8.48 5.01 -1.23
C GLY A 62 -9.77 4.41 -0.68
N TYR A 63 -10.54 5.25 -0.01
CA TYR A 63 -11.82 4.91 0.59
C TYR A 63 -12.88 4.60 -0.47
N ALA A 64 -12.98 5.44 -1.50
CA ALA A 64 -13.89 5.25 -2.63
C ALA A 64 -13.24 4.39 -3.73
N GLY A 65 -11.90 4.28 -3.72
CA GLY A 65 -11.16 3.49 -4.68
C GLY A 65 -10.95 4.22 -6.01
N VAL A 66 -10.83 5.55 -5.95
CA VAL A 66 -10.72 6.39 -7.16
C VAL A 66 -9.28 6.59 -7.61
N MET A 67 -8.29 6.21 -6.80
CA MET A 67 -6.90 6.13 -7.26
C MET A 67 -6.76 5.03 -8.31
N ARG A 68 -6.36 5.42 -9.52
CA ARG A 68 -6.11 4.52 -10.64
C ARG A 68 -4.74 3.88 -10.51
N VAL A 69 -4.68 2.57 -10.76
CA VAL A 69 -3.44 1.83 -10.93
C VAL A 69 -3.43 1.29 -12.37
N PRO A 70 -2.60 1.84 -13.28
CA PRO A 70 -2.55 1.37 -14.66
C PRO A 70 -2.20 -0.10 -14.75
N ARG A 71 -2.82 -0.81 -15.69
CA ARG A 71 -2.50 -2.23 -15.93
C ARG A 71 -1.01 -2.45 -16.23
N GLU A 72 -0.37 -1.55 -16.98
CA GLU A 72 1.07 -1.62 -17.23
C GLU A 72 1.89 -1.56 -15.93
N THR A 73 1.46 -0.76 -14.94
CA THR A 73 2.12 -0.71 -13.63
C THR A 73 2.01 -2.06 -12.93
N ILE A 74 0.82 -2.67 -12.92
CA ILE A 74 0.59 -4.01 -12.35
C ILE A 74 1.44 -5.07 -13.05
N ASP A 75 1.39 -5.11 -14.38
CA ASP A 75 2.10 -6.12 -15.19
C ASP A 75 3.61 -6.03 -15.00
N ARG A 76 4.16 -4.81 -14.89
CA ARG A 76 5.60 -4.60 -14.64
C ARG A 76 5.99 -5.04 -13.23
N ILE A 77 5.17 -4.79 -12.21
CA ILE A 77 5.44 -5.28 -10.85
C ILE A 77 5.39 -6.81 -10.81
N ALA A 78 4.39 -7.41 -11.44
CA ALA A 78 4.27 -8.87 -11.57
C ALA A 78 5.45 -9.48 -12.32
N GLY A 79 5.94 -8.81 -13.38
CA GLY A 79 7.15 -9.22 -14.12
C GLY A 79 8.43 -9.22 -13.29
N LEU A 80 8.46 -8.54 -12.14
CA LEU A 80 9.55 -8.61 -11.16
C LEU A 80 9.42 -9.80 -10.20
N GLY A 81 8.42 -10.66 -10.36
CA GLY A 81 8.14 -11.79 -9.48
C GLY A 81 7.42 -11.39 -8.18
N ILE A 82 6.86 -10.18 -8.11
CA ILE A 82 6.13 -9.67 -6.96
C ILE A 82 4.64 -9.89 -7.19
N GLU A 83 3.96 -10.58 -6.27
CA GLU A 83 2.50 -10.70 -6.30
C GLU A 83 1.89 -9.33 -5.99
N VAL A 84 0.99 -8.83 -6.85
CA VAL A 84 0.31 -7.55 -6.63
C VAL A 84 -1.16 -7.77 -6.35
N THR A 85 -1.68 -7.11 -5.32
CA THR A 85 -3.13 -7.02 -5.07
C THR A 85 -3.54 -5.56 -5.00
N VAL A 86 -4.59 -5.20 -5.75
CA VAL A 86 -5.13 -3.84 -5.81
C VAL A 86 -6.57 -3.86 -5.32
N GLU A 87 -6.85 -3.16 -4.22
CA GLU A 87 -8.16 -3.15 -3.57
C GLU A 87 -8.48 -1.77 -2.99
N ARG A 88 -9.75 -1.54 -2.65
CA ARG A 88 -10.11 -0.41 -1.78
C ARG A 88 -9.36 -0.52 -0.46
N THR A 89 -8.95 0.62 0.11
CA THR A 89 -8.06 0.63 1.29
C THR A 89 -8.66 -0.14 2.48
N SER A 90 -9.99 -0.13 2.66
CA SER A 90 -10.64 -0.94 3.70
C SER A 90 -10.39 -2.44 3.57
N LYS A 91 -10.41 -2.98 2.35
CA LYS A 91 -10.12 -4.40 2.08
C LYS A 91 -8.62 -4.67 2.04
N ALA A 92 -7.82 -3.75 1.49
CA ALA A 92 -6.37 -3.82 1.49
C ALA A 92 -5.79 -3.94 2.91
N VAL A 93 -6.35 -3.20 3.88
CA VAL A 93 -5.98 -3.28 5.30
C VAL A 93 -6.20 -4.69 5.87
N GLY A 94 -7.36 -5.30 5.58
CA GLY A 94 -7.65 -6.67 6.00
C GLY A 94 -6.66 -7.68 5.40
N LEU A 95 -6.39 -7.56 4.10
CA LEU A 95 -5.45 -8.43 3.39
C LEU A 95 -4.02 -8.29 3.94
N TYR A 96 -3.55 -7.06 4.16
CA TYR A 96 -2.24 -6.83 4.75
C TYR A 96 -2.11 -7.53 6.11
N ASN A 97 -3.08 -7.34 7.01
CA ASN A 97 -3.07 -7.97 8.33
C ASN A 97 -3.14 -9.50 8.28
N GLU A 98 -3.78 -10.09 7.27
CA GLU A 98 -3.83 -11.55 7.10
C GLU A 98 -2.49 -12.12 6.62
N LEU A 99 -1.80 -11.39 5.75
CA LEU A 99 -0.53 -11.82 5.14
C LEU A 99 0.68 -11.54 6.04
N GLU A 100 0.60 -10.51 6.89
CA GLU A 100 1.65 -10.14 7.81
C GLU A 100 2.04 -11.32 8.71
N GLY A 101 3.35 -11.55 8.85
CA GLY A 101 3.91 -12.67 9.62
C GLY A 101 3.88 -14.02 8.90
N ARG A 102 3.21 -14.13 7.74
CA ARG A 102 3.22 -15.33 6.88
C ARG A 102 4.08 -15.15 5.64
N ARG A 103 4.13 -13.93 5.10
CA ARG A 103 4.93 -13.56 3.92
C ARG A 103 5.55 -12.19 4.13
N THR A 104 6.66 -11.93 3.45
CA THR A 104 7.18 -10.56 3.27
C THR A 104 6.18 -9.75 2.46
N VAL A 105 5.43 -8.88 3.13
CA VAL A 105 4.41 -8.02 2.53
C VAL A 105 4.78 -6.56 2.70
N ILE A 106 4.54 -5.76 1.67
CA ILE A 106 4.56 -4.30 1.73
C ILE A 106 3.19 -3.80 1.32
N ALA A 107 2.68 -2.76 1.98
CA ALA A 107 1.42 -2.12 1.61
C ALA A 107 1.63 -0.65 1.26
N ALA A 108 1.15 -0.19 0.11
CA ALA A 108 1.08 1.21 -0.26
C ALA A 108 -0.39 1.66 -0.21
N LEU A 109 -0.74 2.49 0.77
CA LEU A 109 -2.13 2.78 1.12
C LEU A 109 -2.45 4.25 0.92
N HIS A 110 -3.30 4.55 -0.06
CA HIS A 110 -4.00 5.82 -0.11
C HIS A 110 -5.13 5.82 0.93
N ILE A 111 -5.18 6.79 1.84
CA ILE A 111 -6.11 6.75 2.98
C ILE A 111 -7.28 7.74 2.85
N THR A 112 -7.32 8.56 1.80
CA THR A 112 -8.46 9.44 1.49
C THR A 112 -9.31 8.88 0.34
N CYS A 113 -9.34 9.47 -0.85
CA CYS A 113 -10.37 9.18 -1.87
C CYS A 113 -10.09 7.91 -2.70
#